data_AF-A0A925I603-F1
#
_entry.id   AF-A0A925I603-F1
#
_cell.length_a   1.000
_cell.length_b   1.000
_cell.length_c   1.000
_cell.angle_alpha   90.00
_cell.angle_beta   90.00
_cell.angle_gamma   90.00
#
_symmetry.space_group_name_H-M   'P 1'
#
loop_
_entity.id
_entity.type
_entity.pdbx_description
1 polymer ?
#
loop_
_entity_poly.entity_id
_entity_poly.type
_entity_poly.pdbx_seq_one_letter_code
_entity_poly.pdbx_strand_id
1 'polypeptide(L)'
;ATDHESIRAACAAHGVEVCMTRADHPSGTDRIAEVARALNLPEDAVVVNLQGDEPLIDPALLAATASQICAATPMATCAHPIHDAADAFNPNVVKVVLDKAGRALYFSRATIPWHRDGFAQERGALPDGYLPLRHIGLYAYRNAFLQRYPALAVSPLESIEALEQLRVLWHGYPIAVHVTDSAPAAGVDTPEDLARVRQHFGVIA
;
A
#
# COMPACT_ATOMS: atom_id res chain seq x y z
N ALA A 1 -2.06 -8.85 13.65
CA ALA A 1 -3.38 -9.50 13.53
C ALA A 1 -3.21 -10.82 12.80
N THR A 2 -3.84 -11.91 13.23
CA THR A 2 -3.71 -13.22 12.57
C THR A 2 -4.97 -14.07 12.80
N ASP A 3 -5.21 -15.03 11.91
CA ASP A 3 -6.24 -16.06 12.02
C ASP A 3 -5.65 -17.41 12.44
N HIS A 4 -4.33 -17.52 12.61
CA HIS A 4 -3.64 -18.78 12.83
C HIS A 4 -2.93 -18.84 14.19
N GLU A 5 -3.22 -19.88 14.98
CA GLU A 5 -2.71 -20.02 16.35
C GLU A 5 -1.18 -20.15 16.42
N SER A 6 -0.55 -20.78 15.41
CA SER A 6 0.93 -20.87 15.39
C SER A 6 1.62 -19.51 15.25
N ILE A 7 1.03 -18.58 14.48
CA ILE A 7 1.54 -17.21 14.33
C ILE A 7 1.36 -16.48 15.65
N ARG A 8 0.18 -16.61 16.28
CA ARG A 8 -0.09 -16.04 17.60
C ARG A 8 0.92 -16.52 18.65
N ALA A 9 1.18 -17.83 18.71
CA ALA A 9 2.12 -18.42 19.66
C ALA A 9 3.56 -17.90 19.43
N ALA A 10 3.99 -17.79 18.17
CA ALA A 10 5.30 -17.25 17.83
C ALA A 10 5.43 -15.77 18.25
N CYS A 11 4.45 -14.93 17.94
CA CYS A 11 4.43 -13.52 18.35
C CYS A 11 4.41 -13.36 19.87
N ALA A 12 3.59 -14.14 20.57
CA ALA A 12 3.48 -14.09 22.03
C ALA A 12 4.80 -14.47 22.72
N ALA A 13 5.56 -15.43 22.17
CA ALA A 13 6.89 -15.78 22.68
C ALA A 13 7.90 -14.62 22.64
N HIS A 14 7.66 -13.61 21.78
CA HIS A 14 8.45 -12.40 21.68
C HIS A 14 7.78 -11.17 22.31
N GLY A 15 6.71 -11.34 23.10
CA GLY A 15 6.02 -10.25 23.78
C GLY A 15 5.25 -9.31 22.84
N VAL A 16 4.96 -9.74 21.62
CA VAL A 16 4.17 -8.96 20.64
C VAL A 16 2.69 -9.18 20.93
N GLU A 17 1.93 -8.08 21.04
CA GLU A 17 0.48 -8.15 21.20
C GLU A 17 -0.19 -8.69 19.92
N VAL A 18 -1.09 -9.65 20.08
CA VAL A 18 -1.78 -10.31 18.96
C VAL A 18 -3.28 -10.22 19.12
N CYS A 19 -3.92 -9.61 18.13
CA CYS A 19 -5.36 -9.70 17.92
C CYS A 19 -5.67 -10.86 16.97
N MET A 20 -6.49 -11.82 17.43
CA MET A 20 -7.04 -12.87 16.58
C MET A 20 -8.18 -12.30 15.74
N THR A 21 -8.18 -12.62 14.45
CA THR A 21 -9.19 -12.17 13.48
C THR A 21 -9.89 -13.34 12.84
N ARG A 22 -11.07 -13.10 12.28
CA ARG A 22 -11.79 -14.14 11.53
C ARG A 22 -10.99 -14.58 10.30
N ALA A 23 -11.13 -15.86 9.95
CA ALA A 23 -10.43 -16.47 8.81
C ALA A 23 -11.11 -16.18 7.45
N ASP A 24 -12.33 -15.64 7.46
CA ASP A 24 -13.18 -15.43 6.27
C ASP A 24 -13.25 -13.97 5.81
N HIS A 25 -12.32 -13.12 6.24
CA HIS A 25 -12.26 -11.74 5.74
C HIS A 25 -11.87 -11.72 4.27
N PRO A 26 -12.62 -10.95 3.43
CA PRO A 26 -12.36 -10.92 2.00
C PRO A 26 -11.14 -10.05 1.63
N SER A 27 -10.72 -9.13 2.50
CA SER A 27 -9.56 -8.27 2.29
C SER A 27 -8.75 -8.04 3.57
N GLY A 28 -7.51 -7.56 3.40
CA GLY A 28 -6.68 -7.09 4.52
C GLY A 28 -7.29 -5.89 5.25
N THR A 29 -8.02 -5.02 4.53
CA THR A 29 -8.67 -3.84 5.12
C THR A 29 -9.80 -4.25 6.08
N ASP A 30 -10.59 -5.27 5.74
CA ASP A 30 -11.64 -5.81 6.62
C ASP A 30 -11.06 -6.43 7.90
N ARG A 31 -9.94 -7.13 7.77
CA ARG A 31 -9.19 -7.70 8.91
C ARG A 31 -8.75 -6.62 9.89
N ILE A 32 -8.27 -5.49 9.40
CA ILE A 32 -7.78 -4.39 10.24
C ILE A 32 -8.94 -3.61 10.86
N ALA A 33 -10.08 -3.49 10.16
CA ALA A 33 -11.29 -2.90 10.72
C ALA A 33 -11.84 -3.70 11.92
N GLU A 34 -11.74 -5.05 11.88
CA GLU A 34 -12.02 -5.89 13.06
C GLU A 34 -11.08 -5.57 14.23
N VAL A 35 -9.77 -5.53 13.99
CA VAL A 35 -8.78 -5.25 15.04
C VAL A 35 -9.02 -3.87 15.68
N ALA A 36 -9.25 -2.84 14.87
CA ALA A 36 -9.51 -1.49 15.35
C ALA A 36 -10.78 -1.41 16.23
N ARG A 37 -11.82 -2.22 15.93
CA ARG A 37 -13.00 -2.35 16.80
C ARG A 37 -12.68 -3.07 18.09
N ALA A 38 -11.95 -4.18 18.03
CA ALA A 38 -11.58 -4.95 19.22
C ALA A 38 -10.73 -4.12 20.20
N LEU A 39 -9.89 -3.22 19.68
CA LEU A 39 -9.08 -2.29 20.46
C LEU A 39 -9.84 -1.03 20.92
N ASN A 40 -11.11 -0.86 20.53
CA ASN A 40 -11.91 0.33 20.81
C ASN A 40 -11.19 1.65 20.43
N LEU A 41 -10.53 1.66 19.27
CA LEU A 41 -9.83 2.86 18.83
C LEU A 41 -10.82 4.02 18.60
N PRO A 42 -10.46 5.27 18.97
CA PRO A 42 -11.33 6.42 18.71
C PRO A 42 -11.46 6.67 17.20
N GLU A 43 -12.51 7.37 16.81
CA GLU A 43 -12.81 7.64 15.39
C GLU A 43 -11.70 8.40 14.64
N ASP A 44 -10.94 9.24 15.35
CA ASP A 44 -9.84 10.03 14.81
C ASP A 44 -8.48 9.34 14.88
N ALA A 45 -8.40 8.13 15.44
CA ALA A 45 -7.16 7.35 15.44
C ALA A 45 -6.66 7.11 14.01
N VAL A 46 -5.35 7.16 13.83
CA VAL A 46 -4.68 6.78 12.58
C VAL A 46 -4.20 5.34 12.71
N VAL A 47 -4.60 4.50 11.76
CA VAL A 47 -4.21 3.09 11.69
C VAL A 47 -3.37 2.90 10.44
N VAL A 48 -2.16 2.37 10.59
CA VAL A 48 -1.26 2.04 9.47
C VAL A 48 -1.25 0.53 9.28
N ASN A 49 -1.55 0.08 8.06
CA ASN A 49 -1.46 -1.31 7.66
C ASN A 49 -0.04 -1.65 7.19
N LEU A 50 0.73 -2.31 8.05
CA LEU A 50 1.99 -2.95 7.67
C LEU A 50 1.76 -4.45 7.45
N GLN A 51 2.05 -4.93 6.24
CA GLN A 51 1.98 -6.36 5.93
C GLN A 51 3.10 -7.14 6.66
N GLY A 52 2.83 -8.40 6.99
CA GLY A 52 3.74 -9.23 7.80
C GLY A 52 4.96 -9.78 7.04
N ASP A 53 4.95 -9.66 5.72
CA ASP A 53 5.97 -10.07 4.75
C ASP A 53 6.92 -8.93 4.34
N GLU A 54 6.82 -7.76 4.99
CA GLU A 54 7.65 -6.57 4.75
C GLU A 54 8.65 -6.30 5.90
N PRO A 55 9.63 -7.20 6.17
CA PRO A 55 10.49 -7.11 7.36
C PRO A 55 11.53 -5.97 7.31
N LEU A 56 11.74 -5.37 6.14
CA LEU A 56 12.73 -4.31 5.91
C LEU A 56 12.09 -2.95 5.63
N ILE A 57 10.80 -2.79 5.94
CA ILE A 57 10.11 -1.52 5.76
C ILE A 57 10.78 -0.43 6.61
N ASP A 58 10.98 0.76 6.03
CA ASP A 58 11.52 1.89 6.77
C ASP A 58 10.44 2.47 7.70
N PRO A 59 10.66 2.53 9.03
CA PRO A 59 9.74 3.17 9.95
C PRO A 59 9.42 4.63 9.61
N ALA A 60 10.37 5.36 8.98
CA ALA A 60 10.13 6.72 8.53
C ALA A 60 9.08 6.79 7.43
N LEU A 61 9.00 5.77 6.56
CA LEU A 61 7.96 5.66 5.54
C LEU A 61 6.59 5.49 6.19
N LEU A 62 6.46 4.61 7.21
CA LEU A 62 5.22 4.42 7.97
C LEU A 62 4.74 5.73 8.60
N ALA A 63 5.64 6.46 9.25
CA ALA A 63 5.34 7.75 9.87
C ALA A 63 4.94 8.81 8.83
N ALA A 64 5.63 8.84 7.69
CA ALA A 64 5.33 9.75 6.59
C ALA A 64 3.94 9.46 5.99
N THR A 65 3.57 8.19 5.77
CA THR A 65 2.22 7.82 5.32
C THR A 65 1.16 8.25 6.33
N ALA A 66 1.37 7.97 7.63
CA ALA A 66 0.44 8.33 8.68
C ALA A 66 0.20 9.84 8.76
N SER A 67 1.25 10.64 8.56
CA SER A 67 1.19 12.11 8.60
C SER A 67 0.32 12.73 7.51
N GLN A 68 0.01 11.98 6.44
CA GLN A 68 -0.86 12.47 5.36
C GLN A 68 -2.35 12.43 5.72
N ILE A 69 -2.73 11.72 6.79
CA ILE A 69 -4.12 11.63 7.22
C ILE A 69 -4.57 12.97 7.81
N CYS A 70 -5.69 13.48 7.29
CA CYS A 70 -6.32 14.68 7.81
C CYS A 70 -7.84 14.59 7.66
N ALA A 71 -8.57 15.60 8.15
CA ALA A 71 -10.04 15.61 8.06
C ALA A 71 -10.57 15.50 6.63
N ALA A 72 -9.84 16.06 5.65
CA ALA A 72 -10.21 16.01 4.24
C ALA A 72 -9.77 14.72 3.54
N THR A 73 -8.78 13.99 4.08
CA THR A 73 -8.16 12.82 3.44
C THR A 73 -8.12 11.65 4.41
N PRO A 74 -9.15 10.78 4.36
CA PRO A 74 -9.31 9.72 5.36
C PRO A 74 -8.43 8.49 5.11
N MET A 75 -7.75 8.44 3.97
CA MET A 75 -6.86 7.35 3.59
C MET A 75 -5.61 7.93 2.94
N ALA A 76 -4.47 7.31 3.21
CA ALA A 76 -3.20 7.67 2.59
C ALA A 76 -2.40 6.44 2.21
N THR A 77 -1.50 6.60 1.24
CA THR A 77 -0.57 5.58 0.76
C THR A 77 0.74 6.21 0.33
N CYS A 78 1.65 5.42 -0.25
CA CYS A 78 2.93 5.87 -0.74
C CYS A 78 3.17 5.52 -2.20
N ALA A 79 4.09 6.24 -2.81
CA ALA A 79 4.61 5.93 -4.13
C ALA A 79 6.07 6.33 -4.25
N HIS A 80 6.77 5.79 -5.24
CA HIS A 80 8.13 6.21 -5.60
C HIS A 80 8.27 6.31 -7.12
N PRO A 81 9.27 7.06 -7.63
CA PRO A 81 9.54 7.14 -9.07
C PRO A 81 9.94 5.77 -9.65
N ILE A 82 9.50 5.51 -10.88
CA ILE A 82 9.97 4.42 -11.73
C ILE A 82 11.07 4.97 -12.64
N HIS A 83 12.18 4.25 -12.75
CA HIS A 83 13.35 4.68 -13.51
C HIS A 83 13.62 3.85 -14.77
N ASP A 84 12.93 2.72 -14.94
CA ASP A 84 13.10 1.85 -16.10
C ASP A 84 11.77 1.64 -16.87
N ALA A 85 11.89 1.45 -18.18
CA ALA A 85 10.73 1.27 -19.06
C ALA A 85 10.02 -0.06 -18.80
N ALA A 86 10.75 -1.12 -18.41
CA ALA A 86 10.17 -2.43 -18.18
C ALA A 86 9.10 -2.37 -17.08
N ASP A 87 9.41 -1.73 -15.94
CA ASP A 87 8.48 -1.52 -14.84
C ASP A 87 7.32 -0.59 -15.21
N ALA A 88 7.57 0.47 -16.01
CA ALA A 88 6.51 1.37 -16.45
C ALA A 88 5.44 0.67 -17.30
N PHE A 89 5.82 -0.31 -18.11
CA PHE A 89 4.93 -1.11 -18.96
C PHE A 89 4.48 -2.44 -18.32
N ASN A 90 5.03 -2.81 -17.16
CA ASN A 90 4.67 -4.04 -16.46
C ASN A 90 3.30 -3.92 -15.76
N PRO A 91 2.29 -4.75 -16.10
CA PRO A 91 0.98 -4.70 -15.46
C PRO A 91 0.97 -5.19 -13.99
N ASN A 92 2.03 -5.84 -13.54
CA ASN A 92 2.20 -6.20 -12.13
C ASN A 92 2.67 -5.01 -11.29
N VAL A 93 3.23 -3.98 -11.93
CA VAL A 93 3.59 -2.72 -11.28
C VAL A 93 2.39 -1.79 -11.35
N VAL A 94 1.81 -1.45 -10.20
CA VAL A 94 0.68 -0.51 -10.14
C VAL A 94 1.22 0.90 -10.23
N LYS A 95 0.73 1.68 -11.20
CA LYS A 95 1.07 3.10 -11.36
C LYS A 95 0.02 3.96 -10.68
N VAL A 96 0.44 5.14 -10.23
CA VAL A 96 -0.46 6.17 -9.66
C VAL A 96 -0.19 7.53 -10.30
N VAL A 97 -1.26 8.27 -10.56
CA VAL A 97 -1.18 9.68 -11.00
C VAL A 97 -1.82 10.57 -9.95
N LEU A 98 -1.19 11.71 -9.69
CA LEU A 98 -1.55 12.61 -8.59
C LEU A 98 -2.09 13.95 -9.10
N ASP A 99 -2.95 14.58 -8.30
CA ASP A 99 -3.29 15.98 -8.46
C ASP A 99 -2.20 16.88 -7.86
N LYS A 100 -2.35 18.21 -8.03
CA LYS A 100 -1.39 19.19 -7.52
C LYS A 100 -1.27 19.17 -5.98
N ALA A 101 -2.26 18.66 -5.27
CA ALA A 101 -2.27 18.56 -3.81
C ALA A 101 -1.69 17.23 -3.31
N GLY A 102 -1.15 16.38 -4.20
CA GLY A 102 -0.59 15.08 -3.83
C GLY A 102 -1.66 14.02 -3.54
N ARG A 103 -2.89 14.19 -4.03
CA ARG A 103 -3.95 13.18 -3.90
C ARG A 103 -4.00 12.33 -5.16
N ALA A 104 -4.25 11.03 -4.99
CA ALA A 104 -4.40 10.14 -6.13
C ALA A 104 -5.60 10.56 -6.99
N LEU A 105 -5.35 10.78 -8.27
CA LEU A 105 -6.37 10.90 -9.30
C LEU A 105 -6.83 9.51 -9.75
N TYR A 106 -5.88 8.58 -9.96
CA TYR A 106 -6.17 7.22 -10.38
C TYR A 106 -4.99 6.27 -10.13
N PHE A 107 -5.30 4.99 -9.92
CA PHE A 107 -4.34 3.88 -9.88
C PHE A 107 -4.63 2.94 -11.06
N SER A 108 -3.60 2.44 -11.73
CA SER A 108 -3.79 1.52 -12.85
C SER A 108 -2.62 0.59 -13.06
N ARG A 109 -2.90 -0.60 -13.59
CA ARG A 109 -1.89 -1.49 -14.17
C ARG A 109 -1.42 -1.01 -15.53
N ALA A 110 -2.21 -0.18 -16.22
CA ALA A 110 -1.80 0.48 -17.46
C ALA A 110 -0.70 1.54 -17.22
N THR A 111 0.04 1.88 -18.27
CA THR A 111 1.09 2.89 -18.22
C THR A 111 0.47 4.29 -18.15
N ILE A 112 0.49 4.88 -16.95
CA ILE A 112 -0.03 6.22 -16.68
C ILE A 112 1.00 7.07 -15.92
N PRO A 113 1.13 8.37 -16.22
CA PRO A 113 0.47 9.06 -17.33
C PRO A 113 1.11 8.69 -18.68
N TRP A 114 0.31 8.57 -19.74
CA TRP A 114 0.88 8.24 -21.05
C TRP A 114 1.69 9.41 -21.61
N HIS A 115 2.99 9.20 -21.86
CA HIS A 115 3.83 10.21 -22.50
C HIS A 115 3.66 10.18 -24.03
N ARG A 116 2.68 10.95 -24.53
CA ARG A 116 2.25 10.95 -25.96
C ARG A 116 3.40 10.95 -26.97
N ASP A 117 4.30 11.93 -26.88
CA ASP A 117 5.32 12.14 -27.92
C ASP A 117 6.50 11.17 -27.77
N GLY A 118 7.02 11.03 -26.56
CA GLY A 118 8.09 10.08 -26.24
C GLY A 118 7.77 8.63 -26.61
N PHE A 119 6.61 8.11 -26.20
CA PHE A 119 6.21 6.73 -26.51
C PHE A 119 5.69 6.50 -27.94
N ALA A 120 5.52 7.57 -28.71
CA ALA A 120 5.33 7.48 -30.15
C ALA A 120 6.65 7.25 -30.90
N GLN A 121 7.79 7.63 -30.30
CA GLN A 121 9.12 7.44 -30.88
C GLN A 121 9.73 6.08 -30.46
N GLU A 122 9.76 5.82 -29.15
CA GLU A 122 10.37 4.62 -28.58
C GLU A 122 9.65 4.21 -27.28
N ARG A 123 9.56 2.90 -27.02
CA ARG A 123 9.03 2.35 -25.76
C ARG A 123 10.05 1.53 -24.97
N GLY A 124 11.26 1.36 -25.50
CA GLY A 124 12.36 0.65 -24.85
C GLY A 124 13.04 1.47 -23.74
N ALA A 125 12.87 2.79 -23.75
CA ALA A 125 13.41 3.72 -22.77
C ALA A 125 12.33 4.67 -22.25
N LEU A 126 12.52 5.21 -21.04
CA LEU A 126 11.69 6.29 -20.52
C LEU A 126 12.11 7.61 -21.18
N PRO A 127 11.16 8.45 -21.63
CA PRO A 127 11.47 9.79 -22.10
C PRO A 127 12.17 10.65 -21.03
N ASP A 128 13.00 11.60 -21.45
CA ASP A 128 13.70 12.50 -20.52
C ASP A 128 12.72 13.27 -19.64
N GLY A 129 12.95 13.25 -18.33
CA GLY A 129 12.10 13.92 -17.33
C GLY A 129 10.76 13.23 -17.06
N TYR A 130 10.45 12.11 -17.71
CA TYR A 130 9.26 11.31 -17.43
C TYR A 130 9.50 10.40 -16.21
N LEU A 131 8.85 10.74 -15.09
CA LEU A 131 8.94 10.02 -13.82
C LEU A 131 7.56 9.52 -13.39
N PRO A 132 7.05 8.42 -13.99
CA PRO A 132 5.80 7.82 -13.52
C PRO A 132 6.02 7.24 -12.12
N LEU A 133 4.95 7.19 -11.33
CA LEU A 133 5.01 6.76 -9.95
C LEU A 133 4.53 5.32 -9.82
N ARG A 134 5.31 4.48 -9.15
CA ARG A 134 4.91 3.15 -8.67
C ARG A 134 4.26 3.29 -7.30
N HIS A 135 3.06 2.77 -7.17
CA HIS A 135 2.35 2.67 -5.90
C HIS A 135 3.00 1.63 -4.99
N ILE A 136 3.09 1.96 -3.70
CA ILE A 136 3.56 1.08 -2.62
C ILE A 136 2.33 0.65 -1.82
N GLY A 137 2.15 -0.66 -1.61
CA GLY A 137 1.01 -1.27 -0.89
C GLY A 137 0.95 -1.00 0.62
N LEU A 138 1.44 0.15 1.06
CA LEU A 138 1.37 0.65 2.43
C LEU A 138 0.19 1.62 2.53
N TYR A 139 -0.65 1.45 3.55
CA TYR A 139 -1.83 2.28 3.73
C TYR A 139 -1.97 2.80 5.15
N ALA A 140 -2.36 4.05 5.29
CA ALA A 140 -2.86 4.62 6.53
C ALA A 140 -4.34 4.98 6.39
N TYR A 141 -5.07 4.89 7.49
CA TYR A 141 -6.50 5.15 7.54
C TYR A 141 -6.85 5.96 8.78
N ARG A 142 -7.77 6.92 8.63
CA ARG A 142 -8.54 7.42 9.76
C ARG A 142 -9.53 6.33 10.19
N ASN A 143 -9.58 5.98 11.46
CA ASN A 143 -10.36 4.86 11.96
C ASN A 143 -11.86 4.98 11.60
N ALA A 144 -12.44 6.18 11.68
CA ALA A 144 -13.83 6.41 11.22
C ALA A 144 -14.08 5.95 9.79
N PHE A 145 -13.11 6.14 8.88
CA PHE A 145 -13.21 5.68 7.51
C PHE A 145 -12.90 4.18 7.38
N LEU A 146 -11.92 3.68 8.12
CA LEU A 146 -11.62 2.24 8.20
C LEU A 146 -12.87 1.43 8.59
N GLN A 147 -13.67 1.92 9.53
CA GLN A 147 -14.94 1.29 9.92
C GLN A 147 -16.02 1.39 8.83
N ARG A 148 -15.96 2.41 7.97
CA ARG A 148 -16.91 2.61 6.87
C ARG A 148 -16.56 1.79 5.62
N TYR A 149 -15.28 1.50 5.41
CA TYR A 149 -14.79 0.82 4.21
C TYR A 149 -15.52 -0.52 3.90
N PRO A 150 -15.75 -1.43 4.88
CA PRO A 150 -16.45 -2.69 4.62
C PRO A 150 -17.89 -2.51 4.10
N ALA A 151 -18.53 -1.37 4.36
CA ALA A 151 -19.87 -1.05 3.90
C ALA A 151 -19.90 -0.44 2.49
N LEU A 152 -18.75 -0.11 1.91
CA LEU A 152 -18.67 0.38 0.53
C LEU A 152 -18.83 -0.80 -0.42
N ALA A 153 -19.77 -0.68 -1.36
CA ALA A 153 -19.93 -1.66 -2.42
C ALA A 153 -18.64 -1.74 -3.26
N VAL A 154 -18.25 -2.96 -3.64
CA VAL A 154 -17.15 -3.20 -4.59
C VAL A 154 -17.39 -2.37 -5.85
N SER A 155 -16.39 -1.61 -6.27
CA SER A 155 -16.53 -0.78 -7.47
C SER A 155 -16.27 -1.58 -8.75
N PRO A 156 -16.89 -1.24 -9.89
CA PRO A 156 -16.53 -1.86 -11.16
C PRO A 156 -15.04 -1.70 -11.50
N LEU A 157 -14.43 -0.56 -11.15
CA LEU A 157 -13.02 -0.28 -11.41
C LEU A 157 -12.10 -1.21 -10.61
N GLU A 158 -12.41 -1.42 -9.32
CA GLU A 158 -11.70 -2.37 -8.48
C GLU A 158 -11.73 -3.79 -9.08
N SER A 159 -12.89 -4.25 -9.57
CA SER A 159 -12.99 -5.58 -10.16
C SER A 159 -12.21 -5.72 -11.48
N ILE A 160 -12.18 -4.68 -12.30
CA ILE A 160 -11.49 -4.69 -13.60
C ILE A 160 -9.96 -4.66 -13.40
N GLU A 161 -9.48 -3.77 -12.54
CA GLU A 161 -8.03 -3.59 -12.30
C GLU A 161 -7.49 -4.56 -11.24
N ALA A 162 -8.36 -5.22 -10.48
CA ALA A 162 -7.99 -5.96 -9.27
C ALA A 162 -7.16 -5.09 -8.31
N LEU A 163 -7.71 -3.91 -7.96
CA LEU A 163 -7.09 -2.90 -7.09
C LEU A 163 -8.12 -2.35 -6.08
N GLU A 164 -8.03 -2.79 -4.82
CA GLU A 164 -8.96 -2.46 -3.73
C GLU A 164 -9.11 -0.94 -3.50
N GLN A 165 -8.01 -0.20 -3.60
CA GLN A 165 -8.00 1.26 -3.38
C GLN A 165 -8.85 2.02 -4.40
N LEU A 166 -9.20 1.42 -5.55
CA LEU A 166 -10.12 2.05 -6.50
C LEU A 166 -11.56 2.10 -5.97
N ARG A 167 -11.94 1.22 -5.03
CA ARG A 167 -13.22 1.32 -4.30
C ARG A 167 -13.36 2.69 -3.64
N VAL A 168 -12.30 3.14 -3.00
CA VAL A 168 -12.26 4.40 -2.24
C VAL A 168 -12.44 5.60 -3.18
N LEU A 169 -11.67 5.64 -4.27
CA LEU A 169 -11.79 6.71 -5.27
C LEU A 169 -13.16 6.72 -5.95
N TRP A 170 -13.69 5.54 -6.30
CA TRP A 170 -15.01 5.41 -6.94
C TRP A 170 -16.15 5.97 -6.09
N HIS A 171 -16.09 5.76 -4.76
CA HIS A 171 -17.06 6.32 -3.83
C HIS A 171 -16.78 7.79 -3.45
N GLY A 172 -15.84 8.45 -4.12
CA GLY A 172 -15.57 9.88 -4.00
C GLY A 172 -14.69 10.26 -2.82
N TYR A 173 -14.02 9.30 -2.17
CA TYR A 173 -13.08 9.60 -1.09
C TYR A 173 -11.69 9.87 -1.66
N PRO A 174 -11.01 10.94 -1.22
CA PRO A 174 -9.64 11.21 -1.63
C PRO A 174 -8.66 10.28 -0.92
N ILE A 175 -7.56 9.97 -1.61
CA ILE A 175 -6.42 9.24 -1.06
C ILE A 175 -5.20 10.15 -1.18
N ALA A 176 -4.53 10.46 -0.07
CA ALA A 176 -3.26 11.18 -0.12
C ALA A 176 -2.12 10.23 -0.46
N VAL A 177 -1.14 10.70 -1.22
CA VAL A 177 0.02 9.89 -1.62
C VAL A 177 1.29 10.60 -1.20
N HIS A 178 2.00 10.01 -0.25
CA HIS A 178 3.36 10.44 0.07
C HIS A 178 4.32 9.88 -0.98
N VAL A 179 5.06 10.75 -1.66
CA VAL A 179 6.09 10.34 -2.64
C VAL A 179 7.43 10.28 -1.91
N THR A 180 8.03 9.09 -1.86
CA THR A 180 9.39 8.87 -1.35
C THR A 180 10.39 8.82 -2.51
N ASP A 181 11.65 9.12 -2.23
CA ASP A 181 12.71 9.23 -3.24
C ASP A 181 13.10 7.86 -3.83
N SER A 182 12.96 6.78 -3.07
CA SER A 182 13.41 5.45 -3.46
C SER A 182 12.39 4.37 -3.13
N ALA A 183 12.45 3.28 -3.89
CA ALA A 183 11.66 2.08 -3.61
C ALA A 183 11.94 1.56 -2.19
N PRO A 184 10.92 1.10 -1.46
CA PRO A 184 11.14 0.36 -0.22
C PRO A 184 11.89 -0.94 -0.53
N ALA A 185 12.55 -1.50 0.48
CA ALA A 185 13.13 -2.83 0.37
C ALA A 185 12.03 -3.83 -0.01
N ALA A 186 12.33 -4.72 -0.94
CA ALA A 186 11.36 -5.74 -1.36
C ALA A 186 11.05 -6.70 -0.21
N GLY A 187 9.76 -7.01 -0.04
CA GLY A 187 9.22 -7.99 0.89
C GLY A 187 9.65 -9.43 0.61
N VAL A 188 8.95 -10.38 1.24
CA VAL A 188 9.29 -11.81 1.19
C VAL A 188 8.11 -12.65 0.71
N ASP A 189 8.07 -12.92 -0.59
CA ASP A 189 7.09 -13.82 -1.22
C ASP A 189 7.69 -15.16 -1.63
N THR A 190 9.00 -15.20 -1.87
CA THR A 190 9.71 -16.37 -2.40
C THR A 190 10.84 -16.85 -1.47
N PRO A 191 11.28 -18.12 -1.58
CA PRO A 191 12.48 -18.60 -0.88
C PRO A 191 13.73 -17.76 -1.18
N GLU A 192 13.86 -17.24 -2.39
CA GLU A 192 14.94 -16.37 -2.83
C GLU A 192 14.89 -15.02 -2.10
N ASP A 193 13.70 -14.43 -1.94
CA ASP A 193 13.52 -13.21 -1.14
C ASP A 193 13.91 -13.43 0.31
N LEU A 194 13.53 -14.58 0.89
CA LEU A 194 13.89 -14.92 2.26
C LEU A 194 15.42 -15.06 2.40
N ALA A 195 16.10 -15.65 1.42
CA ALA A 195 17.56 -15.75 1.42
C ALA A 195 18.23 -14.36 1.37
N ARG A 196 17.73 -13.46 0.50
CA ARG A 196 18.18 -12.06 0.40
C ARG A 196 18.00 -11.33 1.73
N VAL A 197 16.83 -11.41 2.36
CA VAL A 197 16.56 -10.75 3.64
C VAL A 197 17.41 -11.34 4.77
N ARG A 198 17.63 -12.67 4.78
CA ARG A 198 18.54 -13.31 5.76
C ARG A 198 19.97 -12.81 5.63
N GLN A 199 20.48 -12.60 4.40
CA GLN A 199 21.80 -12.03 4.20
C GLN A 199 21.89 -10.60 4.76
N HIS A 200 20.84 -9.79 4.57
CA HIS A 200 20.78 -8.45 5.14
C HIS A 200 20.94 -8.46 6.67
N PHE A 201 20.20 -9.32 7.38
CA PHE A 201 20.32 -9.45 8.85
C PHE A 201 21.58 -10.19 9.32
N GLY A 202 22.10 -11.13 8.53
CA GLY A 202 23.32 -11.87 8.85
C GLY A 202 24.61 -11.04 8.79
N VAL A 203 24.57 -9.87 8.16
CA VAL A 203 25.67 -8.88 8.13
C VAL A 203 25.62 -7.93 9.34
N ILE A 204 24.52 -7.90 10.09
CA ILE A 204 24.28 -6.98 11.22
C ILE A 204 24.55 -7.65 12.59
N ALA A 205 24.95 -8.94 12.61
CA ALA A 205 25.30 -9.69 13.82
C ALA A 205 26.79 -9.64 14.17
#